data_AF-J0D1M9-F1
#
_entry.id   AF-J0D1M9-F1
#
_cell.length_a   1.000
_cell.length_b   1.000
_cell.length_c   1.000
_cell.angle_alpha   90.00
_cell.angle_beta   90.00
_cell.angle_gamma   90.00
#
_symmetry.space_group_name_H-M   'P 1'
#
loop_
_entity.id
_entity.type
_entity.pdbx_description
1 polymer ?
#
loop_
_entity_poly.entity_id
_entity_poly.type
_entity_poly.pdbx_seq_one_letter_code
_entity_poly.pdbx_strand_id
1 'polypeptide(L)'
;MMLNFTYESGPLRDLLVADFEALARGFQKCSQIEEVFDFLMDTMLGILRDHVPRWNERNLVYCIPEEVLASCLAFLPFRDRVSASQVCRTWRQTALSFPAVWETIDIDPRNIPIDISCSKARDYEGPRSVDFAADVERHMSRVRTLSWDRDHQSLRLPAPLLENINIGVDCIISEQFRAGRWGNLKTLCT
;
A
#
# COMPACT_ATOMS: atom_id res chain seq x y z
N MET A 1 7.96 -8.05 -25.32
CA MET A 1 7.19 -9.29 -25.02
C MET A 1 5.91 -8.84 -24.33
N MET A 2 4.77 -8.79 -25.03
CA MET A 2 3.48 -8.44 -24.42
C MET A 2 2.92 -9.69 -23.73
N LEU A 3 2.76 -9.63 -22.41
CA LEU A 3 2.06 -10.67 -21.65
C LEU A 3 0.57 -10.56 -21.98
N ASN A 4 0.06 -11.48 -22.79
CA ASN A 4 -1.34 -11.53 -23.16
C ASN A 4 -2.10 -12.26 -22.04
N PHE A 5 -2.68 -11.51 -21.10
CA PHE A 5 -3.54 -12.05 -20.06
C PHE A 5 -4.92 -12.32 -20.63
N THR A 6 -5.12 -13.49 -21.26
CA THR A 6 -6.46 -13.92 -21.67
C THR A 6 -7.23 -14.40 -20.44
N TYR A 7 -8.16 -13.56 -19.99
CA TYR A 7 -9.07 -13.83 -18.88
C TYR A 7 -10.14 -14.84 -19.32
N GLU A 8 -9.98 -16.11 -18.94
CA GLU A 8 -11.03 -17.13 -19.12
C GLU A 8 -12.11 -16.98 -18.04
N SER A 9 -13.04 -16.07 -18.27
CA SER A 9 -14.13 -15.74 -17.34
C SER A 9 -15.31 -16.71 -17.38
N GLY A 10 -15.40 -17.53 -18.43
CA GLY A 10 -16.54 -18.40 -18.70
C GLY A 10 -16.88 -19.34 -17.55
N PRO A 11 -15.95 -20.19 -17.08
CA PRO A 11 -16.26 -21.19 -16.05
C PRO A 11 -16.73 -20.60 -14.73
N LEU A 12 -16.15 -19.45 -14.34
CA LEU A 12 -16.48 -18.78 -13.07
C LEU A 12 -17.83 -18.08 -13.17
N ARG A 13 -18.15 -17.50 -14.34
CA ARG A 13 -19.45 -16.91 -14.63
C ARG A 13 -20.55 -17.97 -14.66
N ASP A 14 -20.31 -19.09 -15.31
CA ASP A 14 -21.29 -20.17 -15.45
C ASP A 14 -21.64 -20.78 -14.09
N LEU A 15 -20.65 -20.97 -13.21
CA LEU A 15 -20.85 -21.44 -11.83
C LEU A 15 -21.72 -20.45 -11.02
N LEU A 16 -21.40 -19.15 -11.11
CA LEU A 16 -22.08 -18.10 -10.36
C LEU A 16 -23.53 -17.92 -10.81
N VAL A 17 -23.79 -18.09 -12.11
CA VAL A 17 -25.15 -18.10 -12.67
C VAL A 17 -25.94 -19.32 -12.18
N ALA A 18 -25.34 -20.51 -12.19
CA ALA A 18 -26.00 -21.74 -11.73
C ALA A 18 -26.39 -21.66 -10.24
N ASP A 19 -25.50 -21.16 -9.39
CA ASP A 19 -25.78 -20.98 -7.95
C ASP A 19 -26.86 -19.91 -7.70
N PHE A 20 -26.83 -18.82 -8.47
CA PHE A 20 -27.86 -17.77 -8.39
C PHE A 20 -29.25 -18.30 -8.80
N GLU A 21 -29.34 -19.06 -9.89
CA GLU A 21 -30.58 -19.67 -10.36
C GLU A 21 -31.11 -20.76 -9.42
N ALA A 22 -30.22 -21.50 -8.75
CA ALA A 22 -30.59 -22.44 -7.71
C ALA A 22 -31.19 -21.71 -6.49
N LEU A 23 -30.61 -20.57 -6.09
CA LEU A 23 -31.13 -19.75 -5.01
C LEU A 23 -32.48 -19.13 -5.35
N ALA A 24 -32.59 -18.47 -6.51
CA ALA A 24 -33.76 -17.70 -6.90
C ALA A 24 -35.07 -18.53 -6.95
N ARG A 25 -34.97 -19.85 -7.16
CA ARG A 25 -36.12 -20.77 -7.18
C ARG A 25 -36.76 -21.00 -5.80
N GLY A 26 -36.07 -20.69 -4.71
CA GLY A 26 -36.55 -20.95 -3.34
C GLY A 26 -37.39 -19.83 -2.70
N PHE A 27 -37.48 -18.65 -3.32
CA PHE A 27 -37.98 -17.44 -2.63
C PHE A 27 -39.27 -16.90 -3.25
N GLN A 28 -40.27 -16.62 -2.40
CA GLN A 28 -41.58 -16.10 -2.82
C GLN A 28 -41.95 -14.74 -2.16
N LYS A 29 -41.15 -14.22 -1.22
CA LYS A 29 -41.47 -12.99 -0.47
C LYS A 29 -40.31 -11.99 -0.42
N CYS A 30 -40.62 -10.71 -0.56
CA CYS A 30 -39.64 -9.61 -0.51
C CYS A 30 -38.89 -9.48 0.82
N SER A 31 -39.44 -9.96 1.94
CA SER A 31 -38.77 -9.93 3.25
C SER A 31 -37.52 -10.83 3.31
N GLN A 32 -37.33 -11.72 2.34
CA GLN A 32 -36.20 -12.65 2.25
C GLN A 32 -35.05 -12.09 1.42
N ILE A 33 -35.20 -10.90 0.83
CA ILE A 33 -34.20 -10.34 -0.08
C ILE A 33 -32.88 -10.04 0.65
N GLU A 34 -32.92 -9.53 1.88
CA GLU A 34 -31.71 -9.28 2.69
C GLU A 34 -30.96 -10.59 2.99
N GLU A 35 -31.68 -11.63 3.42
CA GLU A 35 -31.10 -12.96 3.66
C GLU A 35 -30.47 -13.56 2.38
N VAL A 36 -31.09 -13.31 1.22
CA VAL A 36 -30.54 -13.71 -0.08
C VAL A 36 -29.27 -12.95 -0.40
N PHE A 37 -29.22 -11.64 -0.16
CA PHE A 37 -28.01 -10.85 -0.41
C PHE A 37 -26.85 -11.28 0.48
N ASP A 38 -27.11 -11.51 1.77
CA ASP A 38 -26.09 -11.98 2.71
C ASP A 38 -25.58 -13.37 2.31
N PHE A 39 -26.48 -14.31 2.00
CA PHE A 39 -26.10 -15.64 1.53
C PHE A 39 -25.28 -15.59 0.23
N LEU A 40 -25.72 -14.77 -0.73
CA LEU A 40 -25.05 -14.58 -2.00
C LEU A 40 -23.65 -14.00 -1.79
N MET A 41 -23.50 -13.06 -0.85
CA MET A 41 -22.20 -12.48 -0.51
C MET A 41 -21.28 -13.46 0.16
N ASP A 42 -21.77 -14.24 1.10
CA ASP A 42 -20.98 -15.31 1.73
C ASP A 42 -20.53 -16.35 0.70
N THR A 43 -21.43 -16.75 -0.21
CA THR A 43 -21.11 -17.71 -1.28
C THR A 43 -20.06 -17.15 -2.24
N MET A 44 -20.23 -15.91 -2.71
CA MET A 44 -19.25 -15.26 -3.59
C MET A 44 -17.89 -15.08 -2.90
N LEU A 45 -17.88 -14.67 -1.62
CA LEU A 45 -16.64 -14.54 -0.85
C LEU A 45 -15.96 -15.90 -0.65
N GLY A 46 -16.74 -16.97 -0.46
CA GLY A 46 -16.24 -18.34 -0.40
C GLY A 46 -15.57 -18.78 -1.71
N ILE A 47 -16.27 -18.62 -2.84
CA ILE A 47 -15.76 -18.91 -4.18
C ILE A 47 -14.48 -18.10 -4.45
N LEU A 48 -14.50 -16.79 -4.20
CA LEU A 48 -13.31 -15.96 -4.37
C LEU A 48 -12.16 -16.44 -3.47
N ARG A 49 -12.42 -16.80 -2.23
CA ARG A 49 -11.38 -17.30 -1.30
C ARG A 49 -10.73 -18.60 -1.80
N ASP A 50 -11.48 -19.48 -2.44
CA ASP A 50 -10.98 -20.75 -2.97
C ASP A 50 -10.26 -20.58 -4.32
N HIS A 51 -10.72 -19.65 -5.16
CA HIS A 51 -10.19 -19.45 -6.50
C HIS A 51 -9.02 -18.47 -6.57
N VAL A 52 -8.99 -17.43 -5.72
CA VAL A 52 -7.93 -16.41 -5.70
C VAL A 52 -6.54 -17.00 -5.46
N PRO A 53 -6.31 -17.96 -4.53
CA PRO A 53 -5.00 -18.57 -4.35
C PRO A 53 -4.49 -19.29 -5.60
N ARG A 54 -5.34 -20.11 -6.24
CA ARG A 54 -5.00 -20.82 -7.49
C ARG A 54 -4.74 -19.87 -8.64
N TRP A 55 -5.46 -18.76 -8.68
CA TRP A 55 -5.23 -17.70 -9.65
C TRP A 55 -3.91 -16.98 -9.39
N ASN A 56 -3.58 -16.71 -8.13
CA ASN A 56 -2.33 -16.10 -7.74
C ASN A 56 -1.13 -16.98 -8.11
N GLU A 57 -1.22 -18.30 -7.90
CA GLU A 57 -0.17 -19.27 -8.29
C GLU A 57 0.13 -19.26 -9.80
N ARG A 58 -0.83 -18.86 -10.64
CA ARG A 58 -0.65 -18.79 -12.10
C ARG A 58 -0.21 -17.41 -12.59
N ASN A 59 -0.29 -16.40 -11.75
CA ASN A 59 0.06 -15.04 -12.10
C ASN A 59 1.49 -14.74 -11.64
N LEU A 60 2.40 -14.53 -12.59
CA LEU A 60 3.81 -14.20 -12.29
C LEU A 60 3.96 -12.98 -11.37
N VAL A 61 2.99 -12.06 -11.40
CA VAL A 61 2.95 -10.87 -10.52
C VAL A 61 2.79 -11.25 -9.03
N TYR A 62 2.12 -12.37 -8.73
CA TYR A 62 1.98 -12.88 -7.36
C TYR A 62 3.05 -13.91 -6.99
N CYS A 63 3.88 -14.35 -7.94
CA CYS A 63 5.04 -15.20 -7.72
C CYS A 63 6.35 -14.42 -7.60
N ILE A 64 6.29 -13.09 -7.49
CA ILE A 64 7.48 -12.26 -7.29
C ILE A 64 8.07 -12.62 -5.91
N PRO A 65 9.35 -13.03 -5.83
CA PRO A 65 10.02 -13.23 -4.54
C PRO A 65 9.93 -11.97 -3.68
N GLU A 66 9.75 -12.13 -2.37
CA GLU A 66 9.53 -11.00 -1.47
C GLU A 66 10.69 -10.00 -1.53
N GLU A 67 11.92 -10.46 -1.76
CA GLU A 67 13.12 -9.62 -1.89
C GLU A 67 13.05 -8.71 -3.12
N VAL A 68 12.53 -9.23 -4.24
CA VAL A 68 12.36 -8.47 -5.48
C VAL A 68 11.24 -7.44 -5.31
N LEU A 69 10.13 -7.85 -4.69
CA LEU A 69 9.02 -6.93 -4.38
C LEU A 69 9.45 -5.83 -3.41
N ALA A 70 10.20 -6.17 -2.36
CA ALA A 70 10.78 -5.20 -1.43
C ALA A 70 11.72 -4.22 -2.15
N SER A 71 12.55 -4.72 -3.07
CA SER A 71 13.42 -3.87 -3.89
C SER A 71 12.61 -2.90 -4.74
N CYS A 72 11.56 -3.38 -5.43
CA CYS A 72 10.64 -2.53 -6.19
C CYS A 72 10.00 -1.44 -5.32
N LEU A 73 9.51 -1.80 -4.11
CA LEU A 73 8.92 -0.84 -3.17
C LEU A 73 9.93 0.21 -2.68
N ALA A 74 11.19 -0.16 -2.50
CA ALA A 74 12.24 0.77 -2.07
C ALA A 74 12.55 1.83 -3.14
N PHE A 75 12.35 1.52 -4.43
CA PHE A 75 12.51 2.49 -5.53
C PHE A 75 11.33 3.46 -5.68
N LEU A 76 10.18 3.19 -5.04
CA LEU A 76 9.03 4.08 -5.10
C LEU A 76 9.23 5.30 -4.20
N PRO A 77 8.77 6.50 -4.64
CA PRO A 77 8.58 7.65 -3.75
C PRO A 77 7.72 7.27 -2.55
N PHE A 78 7.87 7.97 -1.42
CA PHE A 78 7.20 7.61 -0.17
C PHE A 78 5.68 7.43 -0.32
N ARG A 79 5.02 8.34 -1.03
CA ARG A 79 3.56 8.28 -1.30
C ARG A 79 3.16 7.00 -2.04
N ASP A 80 3.91 6.66 -3.08
CA ASP A 80 3.62 5.52 -3.94
C ASP A 80 3.94 4.22 -3.22
N ARG A 81 4.99 4.22 -2.38
CA ARG A 81 5.35 3.11 -1.50
C ARG A 81 4.26 2.80 -0.49
N VAL A 82 3.71 3.82 0.18
CA VAL A 82 2.57 3.66 1.09
C VAL A 82 1.36 3.11 0.33
N SER A 83 1.02 3.71 -0.81
CA SER A 83 -0.11 3.27 -1.64
C SER A 83 0.04 1.82 -2.14
N ALA A 84 1.22 1.47 -2.65
CA ALA A 84 1.59 0.13 -3.11
C ALA A 84 1.48 -0.90 -1.98
N SER A 85 1.95 -0.57 -0.78
CA SER A 85 1.83 -1.45 0.39
C SER A 85 0.38 -1.74 0.79
N GLN A 86 -0.59 -0.96 0.32
CA GLN A 86 -2.01 -1.15 0.62
C GLN A 86 -2.76 -1.96 -0.45
N VAL A 87 -2.11 -2.31 -1.57
CA VAL A 87 -2.74 -3.04 -2.68
C VAL A 87 -3.24 -4.42 -2.25
N CYS A 88 -2.42 -5.19 -1.53
CA CYS A 88 -2.82 -6.49 -0.99
C CYS A 88 -2.06 -6.85 0.29
N ARG A 89 -2.47 -7.93 0.96
CA ARG A 89 -1.84 -8.40 2.21
C ARG A 89 -0.38 -8.79 2.01
N THR A 90 -0.02 -9.42 0.89
CA THR A 90 1.36 -9.80 0.58
C THR A 90 2.26 -8.58 0.44
N TRP A 91 1.84 -7.56 -0.31
CA TRP A 91 2.63 -6.34 -0.48
C TRP A 91 2.80 -5.58 0.84
N ARG A 92 1.74 -5.53 1.65
CA ARG A 92 1.83 -4.99 3.02
C ARG A 92 2.84 -5.77 3.85
N GLN A 93 2.73 -7.10 3.85
CA GLN A 93 3.60 -7.98 4.64
C GLN A 93 5.06 -7.82 4.21
N THR A 94 5.35 -7.87 2.92
CA THR A 94 6.70 -7.63 2.38
C THR A 94 7.22 -6.25 2.78
N ALA A 95 6.43 -5.18 2.63
CA ALA A 95 6.85 -3.86 3.05
C ALA A 95 7.18 -3.81 4.55
N LEU A 96 6.42 -4.51 5.40
CA LEU A 96 6.65 -4.56 6.84
C LEU A 96 7.78 -5.51 7.26
N SER A 97 8.07 -6.55 6.48
CA SER A 97 9.13 -7.53 6.78
C SER A 97 10.52 -7.05 6.39
N PHE A 98 10.63 -6.13 5.42
CA PHE A 98 11.92 -5.63 4.90
C PHE A 98 12.18 -4.18 5.34
N PRO A 99 13.01 -3.93 6.38
CA PRO A 99 13.25 -2.57 6.88
C PRO A 99 13.85 -1.62 5.85
N ALA A 100 14.65 -2.14 4.90
CA ALA A 100 15.26 -1.36 3.81
C ALA A 100 14.22 -0.59 2.98
N VAL A 101 12.97 -1.09 2.91
CA VAL A 101 11.85 -0.41 2.25
C VAL A 101 11.55 0.94 2.88
N TRP A 102 11.84 1.16 4.16
CA TRP A 102 11.53 2.40 4.89
C TRP A 102 12.77 3.14 5.40
N GLU A 103 13.96 2.65 5.06
CA GLU A 103 15.22 3.19 5.56
C GLU A 103 15.46 4.63 5.06
N THR A 104 15.13 4.88 3.80
CA THR A 104 15.22 6.20 3.17
C THR A 104 13.82 6.71 2.82
N ILE A 105 13.44 7.81 3.44
CA ILE A 105 12.18 8.51 3.17
C ILE A 105 12.50 9.89 2.65
N ASP A 106 12.07 10.15 1.42
CA ASP A 106 12.08 11.48 0.82
C ASP A 106 10.65 11.93 0.56
N ILE A 107 10.31 13.09 1.13
CA ILE A 107 8.99 13.69 1.10
C ILE A 107 9.05 15.01 0.32
N ASP A 108 10.19 15.34 -0.30
CA ASP A 108 10.28 16.51 -1.17
C ASP A 108 9.37 16.30 -2.40
N PRO A 109 8.31 17.12 -2.56
CA PRO A 109 7.43 17.04 -3.72
C PRO A 109 8.14 17.33 -5.05
N ARG A 110 9.36 17.89 -5.02
CA ARG A 110 10.18 18.19 -6.20
C ARG A 110 11.03 17.00 -6.66
N ASN A 111 11.23 15.98 -5.80
CA ASN A 111 12.01 14.78 -6.11
C ASN A 111 11.18 13.62 -6.68
N ILE A 112 9.98 13.90 -7.19
CA ILE A 112 9.25 12.89 -7.97
C ILE A 112 10.10 12.61 -9.22
N PRO A 113 10.58 11.35 -9.43
CA PRO A 113 11.35 11.02 -10.61
C PRO A 113 10.49 11.33 -11.84
N ILE A 114 10.95 12.26 -12.68
CA ILE A 114 10.22 12.76 -13.85
C ILE A 114 10.00 11.66 -14.93
N ASP A 115 10.51 10.44 -14.73
CA ASP A 115 10.70 9.46 -15.81
C ASP A 115 9.72 8.29 -15.86
N ILE A 116 8.49 8.45 -15.35
CA ILE A 116 7.37 7.53 -15.68
C ILE A 116 6.15 8.33 -16.14
N SER A 117 6.35 9.28 -17.06
CA SER A 117 5.27 9.85 -17.87
C SER A 117 4.81 8.84 -18.94
N CYS A 118 4.40 7.64 -18.53
CA CYS A 118 3.55 6.80 -19.37
C CYS A 118 2.09 7.15 -19.06
N SER A 119 1.58 8.04 -19.91
CA SER A 119 0.18 8.21 -20.28
C SER A 119 -0.80 8.75 -19.22
N LYS A 120 -1.17 10.02 -19.45
CA LYS A 120 -2.48 10.62 -19.12
C LYS A 120 -2.77 10.70 -17.63
N ALA A 121 -2.49 11.87 -17.08
CA ALA A 121 -3.24 12.44 -15.95
C ALA A 121 -4.74 12.38 -16.28
N ARG A 122 -5.38 11.26 -15.94
CA ARG A 122 -6.80 11.28 -15.61
C ARG A 122 -6.92 12.16 -14.37
N ASP A 123 -8.01 12.90 -14.30
CA ASP A 123 -8.53 13.59 -13.13
C ASP A 123 -8.75 12.60 -11.97
N TYR A 124 -7.66 12.04 -11.45
CA TYR A 124 -7.65 11.32 -10.20
C TYR A 124 -7.80 12.39 -9.13
N GLU A 125 -9.04 12.61 -8.71
CA GLU A 125 -9.30 13.03 -7.33
C GLU A 125 -8.53 12.06 -6.45
N GLY A 126 -7.37 12.53 -5.97
CA GLY A 126 -6.36 11.67 -5.37
C GLY A 126 -6.95 10.85 -4.23
N PRO A 127 -6.43 9.63 -3.99
CA PRO A 127 -6.81 8.88 -2.80
C PRO A 127 -6.64 9.80 -1.58
N ARG A 128 -7.70 9.84 -0.74
CA ARG A 128 -7.85 10.50 0.56
C ARG A 128 -6.59 11.22 1.04
N SER A 129 -6.68 12.54 1.28
CA SER A 129 -5.67 13.35 1.99
C SER A 129 -4.84 12.50 2.95
N VAL A 130 -3.70 12.02 2.46
CA VAL A 130 -2.85 11.10 3.21
C VAL A 130 -2.17 11.97 4.25
N ASP A 131 -2.41 11.67 5.51
CA ASP A 131 -1.69 12.32 6.59
C ASP A 131 -0.24 11.80 6.58
N PHE A 132 0.58 12.45 5.76
CA PHE A 132 1.99 12.08 5.55
C PHE A 132 2.76 12.06 6.87
N ALA A 133 2.46 12.96 7.81
CA ALA A 133 3.06 12.93 9.14
C ALA A 133 2.73 11.64 9.87
N ALA A 134 1.44 11.28 9.96
CA ALA A 134 1.02 10.06 10.66
C ALA A 134 1.62 8.78 10.03
N ASP A 135 1.74 8.74 8.70
CA ASP A 135 2.33 7.59 8.02
C ASP A 135 3.85 7.51 8.23
N VAL A 136 4.57 8.63 8.15
CA VAL A 136 6.01 8.65 8.46
C VAL A 136 6.22 8.23 9.92
N GLU A 137 5.45 8.81 10.83
CA GLU A 137 5.44 8.48 12.26
C GLU A 137 5.30 6.98 12.51
N ARG A 138 4.40 6.30 11.81
CA ARG A 138 4.23 4.84 11.92
C ARG A 138 5.51 4.06 11.57
N HIS A 139 6.37 4.62 10.73
CA HIS A 139 7.59 3.99 10.25
C HIS A 139 8.88 4.52 10.92
N MET A 140 8.81 5.52 11.80
CA MET A 140 9.98 6.20 12.39
C MET A 140 10.96 5.32 13.15
N SER A 141 10.52 4.17 13.66
CA SER A 141 11.41 3.20 14.31
C SER A 141 12.42 2.55 13.35
N ARG A 142 12.24 2.71 12.03
CA ARG A 142 13.03 2.08 10.97
C ARG A 142 13.74 3.07 10.06
N VAL A 143 13.41 4.36 10.15
CA VAL A 143 13.96 5.40 9.27
C VAL A 143 15.40 5.71 9.68
N ARG A 144 16.30 5.73 8.71
CA ARG A 144 17.70 6.17 8.88
C ARG A 144 17.98 7.48 8.19
N THR A 145 17.37 7.71 7.04
CA THR A 145 17.53 8.96 6.29
C THR A 145 16.15 9.56 6.05
N LEU A 146 15.97 10.80 6.50
CA LEU A 146 14.74 11.56 6.34
C LEU A 146 15.02 12.89 5.63
N SER A 147 14.40 13.08 4.47
CA SER A 147 14.38 14.35 3.75
C SER A 147 12.97 14.93 3.80
N TRP A 148 12.83 16.10 4.42
CA TRP A 148 11.56 16.72 4.76
C TRP A 148 11.56 18.20 4.43
N ASP A 149 11.00 18.58 3.28
CA ASP A 149 10.91 19.97 2.82
C ASP A 149 9.47 20.52 2.85
N ARG A 150 8.67 20.13 3.85
CA ARG A 150 7.31 20.65 4.01
C ARG A 150 7.19 21.53 5.24
N ASP A 151 6.68 22.72 5.01
CA ASP A 151 6.34 23.68 6.05
C ASP A 151 5.26 23.11 7.00
N HIS A 152 5.44 23.38 8.29
CA HIS A 152 4.43 23.27 9.35
C HIS A 152 4.03 21.88 9.86
N GLN A 153 4.77 20.80 9.57
CA GLN A 153 4.54 19.50 10.24
C GLN A 153 5.62 19.20 11.29
N SER A 154 5.19 19.02 12.54
CA SER A 154 6.07 18.63 13.64
C SER A 154 6.18 17.10 13.72
N LEU A 155 7.39 16.57 13.65
CA LEU A 155 7.67 15.17 13.96
C LEU A 155 7.64 14.97 15.47
N ARG A 156 6.72 14.14 15.99
CA ARG A 156 6.52 13.97 17.44
C ARG A 156 7.12 12.68 17.98
N LEU A 157 7.17 11.62 17.17
CA LEU A 157 7.62 10.31 17.62
C LEU A 157 9.16 10.18 17.65
N PRO A 158 9.70 9.36 18.56
CA PRO A 158 11.14 9.10 18.64
C PRO A 158 11.63 8.34 17.39
N ALA A 159 12.78 8.75 16.87
CA ALA A 159 13.45 8.15 15.71
C ALA A 159 14.79 7.52 16.12
N PRO A 160 14.80 6.32 16.73
CA PRO A 160 15.98 5.74 17.38
C PRO A 160 17.11 5.33 16.42
N LEU A 161 16.79 5.12 15.14
CA LEU A 161 17.74 4.69 14.11
C LEU A 161 18.12 5.82 13.13
N LEU A 162 17.63 7.04 13.36
CA LEU A 162 17.85 8.14 12.44
C LEU A 162 19.32 8.56 12.41
N GLU A 163 19.92 8.54 11.22
CA GLU A 163 21.31 8.90 10.98
C GLU A 163 21.45 10.22 10.24
N ASN A 164 20.60 10.46 9.25
CA ASN A 164 20.66 11.65 8.40
C ASN A 164 19.30 12.32 8.37
N ILE A 165 19.27 13.62 8.64
CA ILE A 165 18.07 14.42 8.54
C ILE A 165 18.35 15.70 7.76
N ASN A 166 17.57 15.89 6.70
CA ASN A 166 17.57 17.09 5.87
C ASN A 166 16.20 17.73 6.00
N ILE A 167 16.12 18.90 6.61
CA ILE A 167 14.85 19.58 6.85
C ILE A 167 14.88 20.99 6.29
N GLY A 168 13.76 21.42 5.70
CA GLY A 168 13.54 22.81 5.34
C GLY A 168 13.56 23.76 6.54
N VAL A 169 13.74 25.05 6.25
CA VAL A 169 14.11 26.12 7.20
C VAL A 169 13.12 26.34 8.36
N ASP A 170 11.90 25.81 8.26
CA ASP A 170 10.78 26.08 9.19
C ASP A 170 10.23 24.85 9.94
N CYS A 171 10.96 23.74 10.01
CA CYS A 171 10.48 22.56 10.74
C CYS A 171 10.77 22.61 12.24
N ILE A 172 9.70 22.44 13.04
CA ILE A 172 9.78 22.34 14.49
C ILE A 172 9.99 20.88 14.89
N ILE A 173 11.23 20.54 15.27
CA ILE A 173 11.57 19.24 15.85
C ILE A 173 11.16 19.22 17.33
N SER A 174 10.23 18.34 17.71
CA SER A 174 9.79 18.16 19.10
C SER A 174 10.95 17.71 20.01
N GLU A 175 10.95 18.12 21.29
CA GLU A 175 11.93 17.59 22.26
C GLU A 175 11.80 16.07 22.47
N GLN A 176 10.62 15.49 22.24
CA GLN A 176 10.43 14.05 22.32
C GLN A 176 11.11 13.30 21.16
N PHE A 177 11.21 13.95 20.00
CA PHE A 177 12.05 13.46 18.90
C PHE A 177 13.51 13.37 19.31
N ARG A 178 13.96 14.36 20.11
CA ARG A 178 15.31 14.44 20.69
C ARG A 178 15.53 13.46 21.86
N ALA A 179 14.48 12.82 22.38
CA ALA A 179 14.60 11.85 23.47
C ALA A 179 15.07 10.45 22.97
N GLY A 180 15.11 10.21 21.66
CA GLY A 180 15.86 9.10 21.06
C GLY A 180 17.36 9.32 21.23
N ARG A 181 18.15 8.26 21.47
CA ARG A 181 19.61 8.36 21.65
C ARG A 181 20.24 9.08 20.45
N TRP A 182 20.76 10.30 20.67
CA TRP A 182 21.47 11.11 19.67
C TRP A 182 22.73 10.44 19.10
N GLY A 183 23.17 9.31 19.67
CA GLY A 183 24.43 8.64 19.32
C GLY A 183 24.56 8.18 17.86
N ASN A 184 23.46 8.16 17.09
CA ASN A 184 23.48 7.71 15.69
C ASN A 184 23.32 8.83 14.66
N LEU A 185 22.95 10.06 15.06
CA LEU A 185 22.76 11.15 14.10
C LEU A 185 24.11 11.66 13.60
N LYS A 186 24.38 11.43 12.32
CA LYS A 186 25.63 11.80 11.63
C LYS A 186 25.53 13.15 10.93
N THR A 187 24.36 13.48 10.37
CA THR A 187 24.21 14.67 9.54
C THR A 187 22.87 15.36 9.79
N LEU A 188 22.95 16.66 10.07
CA LEU A 188 21.83 17.58 10.21
C LEU A 188 22.04 18.70 9.19
N CYS A 189 21.21 18.70 8.15
CA CYS A 189 21.13 19.80 7.18
C CYS A 189 19.83 20.58 7.46
N THR A 190 19.98 21.88 7.67
CA THR A 190 18.91 22.86 7.90
C THR A 190 19.05 24.01 6.92
#